data_AF-A0A9D7S881-F1
#
_entry.id   AF-A0A9D7S881-F1
#
_cell.length_a   1.000
_cell.length_b   1.000
_cell.length_c   1.000
_cell.angle_alpha   90.00
_cell.angle_beta   90.00
_cell.angle_gamma   90.00
#
_symmetry.space_group_name_H-M   'P 1'
#
loop_
_entity.id
_entity.type
_entity.pdbx_description
1 polymer ?
#
loop_
_entity_poly.entity_id
_entity_poly.type
_entity_poly.pdbx_seq_one_letter_code
_entity_poly.pdbx_strand_id
1 'polypeptide(L)' 'MQKLFKSAVVRNHIKRKMLEAYRLEWREHLIELDAHKLVLMWIYIGKTDLDYRQIHSGMVKAMKELGRIILNFPINKR' A
#
# COMPACT_ATOMS: atom_id res chain seq x y z
N MET A 1 25.00 19.05 6.46
CA MET A 1 24.22 18.15 5.61
C MET A 1 22.93 17.77 6.33
N GLN A 2 21.78 18.24 5.84
CA GLN A 2 20.47 17.95 6.45
C GLN A 2 20.19 16.44 6.39
N LYS A 3 19.77 15.84 7.51
CA LYS A 3 19.32 14.44 7.58
C LYS A 3 18.06 14.29 6.73
N LEU A 4 18.23 14.04 5.43
CA LEU A 4 17.15 13.69 4.50
C LEU A 4 16.46 12.37 4.86
N PHE A 5 17.03 11.64 5.82
CA PHE A 5 16.59 10.34 6.24
C PHE A 5 16.03 10.40 7.66
N LYS A 6 14.71 10.24 7.76
CA LYS A 6 14.07 9.71 8.97
C LYS A 6 14.86 8.50 9.47
N SER A 7 15.00 8.36 10.79
CA SER A 7 15.69 7.22 11.39
C SER A 7 15.10 5.90 10.87
N ALA A 8 15.92 4.84 10.86
CA ALA A 8 15.45 3.50 10.50
C ALA A 8 14.22 3.09 11.31
N VAL A 9 14.12 3.54 12.56
CA VAL A 9 12.98 3.35 13.45
C VAL A 9 11.69 3.90 12.85
N VAL A 10 11.68 5.16 12.41
CA VAL A 10 10.48 5.79 11.83
C VAL A 10 10.11 5.13 10.51
N ARG A 11 11.09 4.77 9.66
CA ARG A 11 10.81 4.04 8.42
C ARG A 11 10.15 2.68 8.69
N ASN A 12 10.66 1.94 9.67
CA ASN A 12 10.10 0.65 10.08
C ASN A 12 8.71 0.81 10.72
N HIS A 13 8.49 1.89 11.47
CA HIS A 13 7.19 2.19 12.06
C HIS A 13 6.13 2.46 10.97
N ILE A 14 6.44 3.30 9.98
CA ILE A 14 5.56 3.55 8.84
C ILE A 14 5.31 2.27 8.04
N LYS A 15 6.36 1.50 7.74
CA LYS A 15 6.24 0.21 7.03
C LYS A 15 5.30 -0.73 7.77
N ARG A 16 5.42 -0.83 9.11
CA ARG A 16 4.51 -1.65 9.93
C ARG A 16 3.07 -1.16 9.85
N LYS A 17 2.80 0.14 9.99
CA LYS A 17 1.45 0.71 9.84
C LYS A 17 0.83 0.38 8.48
N MET A 18 1.61 0.50 7.40
CA MET A 18 1.14 0.19 6.04
C MET A 18 0.82 -1.29 5.87
N LEU A 19 1.71 -2.18 6.33
CA LEU A 19 1.51 -3.62 6.25
C LEU A 19 0.31 -4.08 7.09
N GLU A 20 0.09 -3.46 8.25
CA GLU A 20 -1.07 -3.75 9.09
C GLU A 20 -2.37 -3.34 8.40
N ALA A 21 -2.43 -2.13 7.85
CA ALA A 21 -3.59 -1.67 7.08
C ALA A 21 -3.85 -2.57 5.86
N TYR A 22 -2.80 -2.96 5.13
CA TYR A 22 -2.94 -3.94 4.05
C TYR A 22 -3.50 -5.27 4.56
N ARG A 23 -2.94 -5.83 5.63
CA ARG A 23 -3.36 -7.13 6.19
C ARG A 23 -4.84 -7.16 6.58
N LEU A 24 -5.37 -6.06 7.10
CA LEU A 24 -6.77 -5.96 7.51
C LEU A 24 -7.73 -5.82 6.31
N GLU A 25 -7.31 -5.09 5.28
CA GLU A 25 -8.22 -4.61 4.23
C GLU A 25 -8.06 -5.35 2.89
N TRP A 26 -6.96 -6.09 2.68
CA TRP A 26 -6.63 -6.68 1.35
C TRP A 26 -7.76 -7.57 0.84
N ARG A 27 -8.41 -8.34 1.72
CA ARG A 27 -9.47 -9.26 1.31
C ARG A 27 -10.71 -8.51 0.85
N GLU A 28 -11.04 -7.38 1.46
CA GLU A 28 -12.20 -6.60 1.04
C GLU A 28 -11.98 -5.92 -0.31
N HIS A 29 -10.74 -5.47 -0.59
CA HIS A 29 -10.48 -4.61 -1.74
C HIS A 29 -9.76 -5.28 -2.90
N LEU A 30 -9.14 -6.45 -2.70
CA LEU A 30 -8.30 -7.11 -3.70
C LEU A 30 -8.68 -8.59 -3.94
N ILE A 31 -9.71 -9.15 -3.30
CA ILE A 31 -10.08 -10.58 -3.46
C ILE A 31 -10.41 -10.95 -4.90
N GLU A 32 -11.02 -10.04 -5.65
CA GLU A 32 -11.34 -10.26 -7.07
C GLU A 32 -10.09 -10.31 -7.97
N LEU A 33 -8.95 -9.84 -7.45
CA LEU A 33 -7.67 -9.90 -8.14
C LEU A 33 -6.94 -11.24 -7.97
N ASP A 34 -7.44 -12.17 -7.15
CA ASP A 34 -6.77 -13.44 -6.86
C ASP A 34 -6.58 -14.33 -8.10
N ALA A 35 -7.41 -14.12 -9.14
CA ALA A 35 -7.22 -14.73 -10.46
C ALA A 35 -5.94 -14.26 -11.17
N HIS A 36 -5.30 -13.19 -10.69
CA HIS A 36 -4.05 -12.64 -11.20
C HIS A 36 -2.90 -12.92 -10.23
N LYS A 37 -1.81 -13.51 -10.72
CA LYS A 37 -0.57 -13.63 -9.95
C LYS A 37 0.11 -12.25 -9.88
N LEU A 38 -0.19 -11.48 -8.83
CA LEU A 38 0.33 -10.12 -8.65
C LEU A 38 1.44 -10.09 -7.60
N VAL A 39 2.51 -9.34 -7.89
CA VAL A 39 3.50 -8.91 -6.90
C VAL A 39 3.33 -7.42 -6.69
N LEU A 40 3.07 -7.01 -5.45
CA LEU A 40 2.79 -5.61 -5.10
C LEU A 40 3.90 -5.03 -4.23
N MET A 41 4.27 -3.79 -4.51
CA MET A 41 5.19 -3.01 -3.69
C MET A 41 4.54 -1.67 -3.33
N TRP A 42 4.28 -1.46 -2.04
CA TRP A 42 3.77 -0.21 -1.50
C TRP A 42 4.92 0.68 -1.05
N ILE A 43 5.00 1.91 -1.58
CA ILE A 43 6.08 2.86 -1.27
C ILE A 43 5.50 4.10 -0.60
N TYR A 44 6.07 4.48 0.54
CA TYR A 44 5.75 5.73 1.21
C TYR A 44 6.82 6.79 0.92
N ILE A 45 6.44 7.85 0.20
CA ILE A 45 7.34 8.93 -0.23
C ILE A 45 7.37 10.14 0.73
N GLY A 46 6.51 10.15 1.75
CA GLY A 46 6.36 11.30 2.64
C GLY A 46 7.50 11.49 3.65
N LYS A 47 7.71 12.74 4.08
CA LYS A 47 8.75 13.12 5.05
C LYS A 47 8.25 13.27 6.49
N THR A 48 7.00 12.92 6.78
CA THR A 48 6.40 12.95 8.14
C THR A 48 5.97 11.56 8.63
N ASP A 49 6.05 11.27 9.92
CA ASP A 49 5.39 10.07 10.46
C ASP A 49 3.91 10.38 10.56
N LEU A 50 3.10 9.72 9.74
CA LEU A 50 1.66 9.95 9.72
C LEU A 50 0.98 9.09 10.79
N ASP A 51 -0.16 9.58 11.28
CA ASP A 51 -0.99 8.78 12.16
C ASP A 51 -1.49 7.52 11.42
N TYR A 52 -1.77 6.46 12.18
CA TYR A 52 -2.27 5.21 11.62
C TYR A 52 -3.54 5.42 10.79
N ARG A 53 -4.47 6.30 11.22
CA ARG A 53 -5.70 6.57 10.46
C ARG A 53 -5.42 7.12 9.06
N GLN A 54 -4.41 7.99 8.95
CA GLN A 54 -4.01 8.56 7.66
C GLN A 54 -3.35 7.51 6.76
N ILE A 55 -2.48 6.67 7.32
CA ILE A 55 -1.87 5.56 6.58
C ILE A 55 -2.93 4.56 6.12
N HIS A 56 -3.86 4.19 7.00
CA HIS A 56 -4.96 3.26 6.69
C HIS A 56 -5.82 3.78 5.54
N SER A 57 -6.32 5.03 5.65
CA SER A 57 -7.12 5.66 4.60
C SER A 57 -6.38 5.72 3.26
N GLY A 58 -5.09 6.06 3.27
CA GLY A 58 -4.25 6.08 2.07
C GLY A 58 -4.07 4.70 1.44
N MET A 59 -3.82 3.67 2.26
CA MET A 59 -3.68 2.28 1.81
C MET A 59 -4.97 1.75 1.19
N VAL A 60 -6.11 1.96 1.85
CA VAL A 60 -7.43 1.58 1.32
C VAL A 60 -7.69 2.24 -0.03
N LYS A 61 -7.43 3.55 -0.14
CA LYS A 61 -7.59 4.27 -1.40
C LYS A 61 -6.72 3.69 -2.52
N ALA A 62 -5.46 3.37 -2.21
CA ALA A 62 -4.52 2.83 -3.19
C ALA A 62 -4.90 1.40 -3.63
N MET A 63 -5.40 0.55 -2.72
CA MET A 63 -5.90 -0.78 -3.03
C MET A 63 -7.15 -0.74 -3.92
N LYS A 64 -8.12 0.13 -3.61
CA LYS A 64 -9.32 0.31 -4.45
C LYS A 64 -8.95 0.76 -5.87
N GLU A 65 -8.01 1.69 -5.98
CA GLU A 65 -7.54 2.16 -7.27
C GLU A 65 -6.81 1.07 -8.07
N LEU A 66 -5.97 0.27 -7.41
CA LEU A 66 -5.34 -0.89 -8.02
C LEU A 66 -6.38 -1.89 -8.53
N GLY A 67 -7.38 -2.24 -7.71
CA GLY A 67 -8.49 -3.11 -8.09
C GLY A 67 -9.19 -2.60 -9.35
N ARG A 68 -9.53 -1.31 -9.35
CA ARG A 68 -10.14 -0.64 -10.52
C ARG A 68 -9.26 -0.74 -11.76
N ILE A 69 -7.95 -0.51 -11.65
CA ILE A 69 -7.04 -0.56 -12.80
C ILE A 69 -6.95 -1.99 -13.36
N ILE A 70 -6.74 -3.00 -12.52
CA ILE A 70 -6.56 -4.38 -12.99
C ILE A 70 -7.85 -4.94 -13.59
N LEU A 71 -9.01 -4.65 -13.00
CA LEU A 71 -10.31 -5.12 -13.52
C LEU A 71 -10.68 -4.48 -14.85
N ASN A 72 -10.36 -3.19 -15.05
CA ASN A 72 -10.66 -2.48 -16.30
C ASN A 72 -9.61 -2.72 -17.39
N PHE A 73 -8.38 -3.08 -17.02
CA PHE A 73 -7.29 -3.37 -17.94
C PHE A 73 -6.71 -4.75 -17.63
N PRO A 74 -7.36 -5.84 -18.06
CA PRO A 74 -6.86 -7.18 -17.83
C PRO A 74 -5.47 -7.30 -18.48
N ILE A 75 -4.46 -7.53 -17.63
CA ILE A 75 -3.09 -7.71 -18.08
C ILE A 75 -3.08 -8.98 -18.95
N ASN A 76 -2.86 -8.81 -20.25
CA ASN A 76 -2.90 -9.87 -21.25
C ASN A 76 -2.20 -11.13 -20.71
N LYS A 77 -2.96 -12.23 -20.59
CA LYS A 77 -2.41 -13.55 -20.28
C LYS A 77 -1.54 -13.96 -21.47
N ARG A 78 -0.23 -13.76 -21.35
CA ARG A 78 0.75 -14.43 -22.21
C ARG A 78 0.66 -15.94 -22.01
#